data_AF-A0AAD4F8E8-F1
#
_entry.id   AF-A0AAD4F8E8-F1
#
_cell.length_a   1.000
_cell.length_b   1.000
_cell.length_c   1.000
_cell.angle_alpha   90.00
_cell.angle_beta   90.00
_cell.angle_gamma   90.00
#
_symmetry.space_group_name_H-M   'P 1'
#
loop_
_entity.id
_entity.type
_entity.pdbx_description
1 polymer ?
#
loop_
_entity_poly.entity_id
_entity_poly.type
_entity_poly.pdbx_seq_one_letter_code
_entity_poly.pdbx_strand_id
1 'polypeptide(L)'
;MGERHQIFVVARVGKRYRTLAVIHHQYLYDCLALSACLLLISIFSDKANRRPLEMELGLAEEFYSDPNNTESDSTTSYASFRAKPVRFPFIGTCLVVGASTAGLDPDFPRASTVHFEPEDTGFAEGDNNTGITVLDITDLDNVRYCFVAWRRIGWRWDLDSDLAQLGPPPPLNTPWSGAEYGRHWQGFRDPGVSIDGKRDRLATKLAEFPLVNVTALADLWPWGMWVVDPSAPTDKTQDDTLKHTGGASLRDQALAKLVQSMLSTPQENMGLLDEPMRFPGFQGALRNQLFTVKDELFQSAAAPGLLRAAWAGETLLDWSRFDGLSPETMMAALQGPELNDARELILCPNWSNTTPLALAQAICSFPSPSRPLHLGGSRQS
;
A
#
# COMPACT_ATOMS: atom_id res chain seq x y z
N MET A 1 -1.31 9.36 -31.22
CA MET A 1 -1.40 8.76 -29.88
C MET A 1 -0.01 8.88 -29.26
N GLY A 2 0.09 9.44 -28.05
CA GLY A 2 1.38 9.71 -27.42
C GLY A 2 1.95 8.48 -26.72
N GLU A 3 3.25 8.51 -26.44
CA GLU A 3 3.97 7.50 -25.66
C GLU A 3 3.55 7.45 -24.18
N ARG A 4 3.38 6.24 -23.64
CA ARG A 4 2.83 6.02 -22.29
C ARG A 4 3.74 5.12 -21.44
N HIS A 5 3.76 5.43 -20.15
CA HIS A 5 4.46 4.69 -19.11
C HIS A 5 3.48 4.34 -18.00
N GLN A 6 3.49 3.10 -17.52
CA GLN A 6 2.70 2.72 -16.35
C GLN A 6 3.56 2.72 -15.09
N ILE A 7 2.96 3.15 -13.98
CA ILE A 7 3.57 3.07 -12.65
C ILE A 7 2.64 2.25 -11.77
N PHE A 8 3.16 1.16 -11.23
CA PHE A 8 2.46 0.28 -10.31
C PHE A 8 2.97 0.49 -8.89
N VAL A 9 2.05 0.61 -7.94
CA VAL A 9 2.34 0.50 -6.51
C VAL A 9 1.78 -0.84 -6.06
N VAL A 10 2.66 -1.67 -5.49
CA VAL A 10 2.37 -3.05 -5.15
C VAL A 10 2.77 -3.31 -3.71
N ALA A 11 2.16 -4.32 -3.10
CA ALA A 11 2.59 -4.82 -1.80
C ALA A 11 2.28 -6.31 -1.69
N ARG A 12 3.01 -7.01 -0.83
CA ARG A 12 2.65 -8.34 -0.37
C ARG A 12 1.54 -8.21 0.65
N VAL A 13 0.36 -8.67 0.27
CA VAL A 13 -0.84 -8.61 1.10
C VAL A 13 -1.27 -10.04 1.39
N GLY A 14 -1.21 -10.43 2.67
CA GLY A 14 -1.31 -11.82 3.08
C GLY A 14 -0.23 -12.68 2.41
N LYS A 15 -0.62 -13.66 1.61
CA LYS A 15 0.31 -14.64 1.00
C LYS A 15 0.80 -14.29 -0.40
N ARG A 16 0.28 -13.23 -1.03
CA ARG A 16 0.58 -12.90 -2.43
C ARG A 16 0.82 -11.40 -2.62
N TYR A 17 1.57 -11.03 -3.65
CA TYR A 17 1.67 -9.66 -4.13
C TYR A 17 0.38 -9.22 -4.81
N ARG A 18 0.01 -7.95 -4.60
CA ARG A 18 -1.18 -7.29 -5.13
C ARG A 18 -0.82 -5.93 -5.67
N THR A 19 -1.50 -5.51 -6.73
CA THR A 19 -1.50 -4.12 -7.17
C THR A 19 -2.44 -3.33 -6.28
N LEU A 20 -1.93 -2.28 -5.63
CA LEU A 20 -2.72 -1.39 -4.78
C LEU A 20 -3.13 -0.13 -5.52
N ALA A 21 -2.30 0.34 -6.45
CA ALA A 21 -2.66 1.42 -7.34
C ALA A 21 -1.85 1.32 -8.62
N VAL A 22 -2.45 1.73 -9.74
CA VAL A 22 -1.76 1.85 -11.01
C VAL A 22 -2.24 3.10 -11.73
N ILE A 23 -1.29 3.80 -12.35
CA ILE A 23 -1.57 4.92 -13.24
C ILE A 23 -0.82 4.72 -14.56
N HIS A 24 -1.30 5.39 -15.60
CA HIS A 24 -0.46 5.73 -16.74
C HIS A 24 -0.10 7.22 -16.74
N HIS A 25 1.12 7.51 -17.20
CA HIS A 25 1.65 8.85 -17.40
C HIS A 25 2.06 9.02 -18.86
N GLN A 26 1.63 10.13 -19.47
CA GLN A 26 1.95 10.46 -20.85
C GLN A 26 3.36 11.06 -20.94
N TYR A 27 4.20 10.58 -21.86
CA TYR A 27 5.58 11.06 -22.09
C TYR A 27 6.52 10.94 -20.87
N LEU A 28 6.30 9.95 -20.02
CA LEU A 28 7.21 9.62 -18.93
C LEU A 28 8.28 8.64 -19.42
N TYR A 29 9.49 9.14 -19.64
CA TYR A 29 10.63 8.33 -20.07
C TYR A 29 11.94 8.96 -19.61
N ASP A 30 13.04 8.21 -19.73
CA ASP A 30 14.40 8.66 -19.45
C ASP A 30 14.52 9.33 -18.04
N CYS A 31 15.13 10.51 -17.95
CA CYS A 31 15.37 11.22 -16.69
C CYS A 31 14.07 11.58 -15.96
N LEU A 32 12.95 11.74 -16.66
CA LEU A 32 11.66 12.04 -16.03
C LEU A 32 11.14 10.84 -15.27
N ALA A 33 11.23 9.63 -15.86
CA ALA A 33 10.86 8.38 -15.18
C ALA A 33 11.77 8.09 -13.97
N LEU A 34 13.09 8.32 -14.11
CA LEU A 34 14.03 8.19 -12.99
C LEU A 34 13.71 9.19 -11.86
N SER A 35 13.36 10.43 -12.21
CA SER A 35 13.01 11.46 -11.23
C SER A 35 11.67 11.13 -10.53
N ALA A 36 10.68 10.67 -11.29
CA ALA A 36 9.38 10.25 -10.75
C ALA A 36 9.56 9.09 -9.76
N CYS A 37 10.35 8.09 -10.13
CA CYS A 37 10.64 6.94 -9.27
C CYS A 37 11.29 7.38 -7.95
N LEU A 38 12.33 8.23 -7.98
CA LEU A 38 12.95 8.76 -6.77
C LEU A 38 11.99 9.56 -5.88
N LEU A 39 11.17 10.41 -6.49
CA LEU A 39 10.20 11.21 -5.75
C LEU A 39 9.14 10.32 -5.09
N LEU A 40 8.65 9.31 -5.80
CA LEU A 40 7.69 8.36 -5.26
C LEU A 40 8.28 7.53 -4.12
N ILE A 41 9.52 7.03 -4.26
CA ILE A 41 10.23 6.37 -3.16
C ILE A 41 10.31 7.30 -1.94
N SER A 42 10.67 8.57 -2.14
CA SER A 42 10.73 9.56 -1.06
C SER A 42 9.36 9.79 -0.40
N ILE A 43 8.27 9.84 -1.18
CA ILE A 43 6.92 10.03 -0.66
C ILE A 43 6.48 8.81 0.16
N PHE A 44 6.67 7.60 -0.38
CA PHE A 44 6.25 6.37 0.31
C PHE A 44 7.12 6.03 1.53
N SER A 45 8.37 6.51 1.56
CA SER A 45 9.27 6.34 2.71
C SER A 45 9.15 7.46 3.75
N ASP A 46 8.38 8.52 3.49
CA ASP A 46 8.27 9.64 4.42
C ASP A 46 7.48 9.24 5.68
N LYS A 47 8.05 9.53 6.85
CA LYS A 47 7.43 9.24 8.15
C LYS A 47 6.09 9.93 8.33
N ALA A 48 5.87 11.09 7.72
CA ALA A 48 4.58 11.78 7.75
C ALA A 48 3.47 11.00 7.02
N ASN A 49 3.84 10.19 6.02
CA ASN A 49 2.91 9.37 5.26
C ASN A 49 2.76 7.95 5.86
N ARG A 50 3.62 7.56 6.81
CA ARG A 50 3.67 6.21 7.36
C ARG A 50 2.32 5.72 7.85
N ARG A 51 1.64 6.52 8.67
CA ARG A 51 0.38 6.10 9.30
C ARG A 51 -0.75 5.82 8.30
N PRO A 52 -1.12 6.76 7.42
CA PRO A 52 -2.15 6.50 6.43
C PRO A 52 -1.78 5.37 5.45
N LEU A 53 -0.49 5.16 5.14
CA LEU A 53 -0.04 4.01 4.35
C LEU A 53 -0.25 2.68 5.09
N GLU A 54 0.13 2.59 6.37
CA GLU A 54 -0.11 1.39 7.19
C GLU A 54 -1.60 1.06 7.29
N MET A 55 -2.45 2.07 7.44
CA MET A 55 -3.90 1.89 7.47
C MET A 55 -4.41 1.28 6.15
N GLU A 56 -4.01 1.83 5.00
CA GLU A 56 -4.46 1.32 3.71
C GLU A 56 -3.86 -0.05 3.36
N LEU A 57 -2.64 -0.36 3.81
CA LEU A 57 -2.08 -1.71 3.73
C LEU A 57 -2.91 -2.71 4.56
N GLY A 58 -3.36 -2.31 5.76
CA GLY A 58 -4.27 -3.11 6.59
C GLY A 58 -5.65 -3.31 5.95
N LEU A 59 -6.21 -2.26 5.32
CA LEU A 59 -7.45 -2.36 4.55
C LEU A 59 -7.28 -3.28 3.33
N ALA A 60 -6.11 -3.24 2.68
CA ALA A 60 -5.81 -4.15 1.57
C ALA A 60 -5.79 -5.61 2.04
N GLU A 61 -5.16 -5.89 3.18
CA GLU A 61 -5.13 -7.23 3.78
C GLU A 61 -6.52 -7.78 4.03
N GLU A 62 -7.40 -6.95 4.58
CA GLU A 62 -8.79 -7.31 4.81
C GLU A 62 -9.56 -7.54 3.51
N PHE A 63 -9.45 -6.61 2.56
CA PHE A 63 -10.12 -6.69 1.28
C PHE A 63 -9.75 -7.97 0.53
N TYR A 64 -8.45 -8.29 0.44
CA TYR A 64 -7.98 -9.47 -0.29
C TYR A 64 -8.07 -10.79 0.48
N SER A 65 -8.45 -10.76 1.76
CA SER A 65 -8.73 -11.97 2.54
C SER A 65 -10.11 -12.56 2.24
N ASP A 66 -11.06 -11.75 1.76
CA ASP A 66 -12.37 -12.23 1.33
C ASP A 66 -12.28 -12.86 -0.08
N PRO A 67 -12.60 -14.16 -0.25
CA PRO A 67 -12.57 -14.81 -1.56
C PRO A 67 -13.59 -14.26 -2.56
N ASN A 68 -14.61 -13.52 -2.11
CA ASN A 68 -15.58 -12.86 -2.98
C ASN A 68 -15.08 -11.51 -3.53
N ASN A 69 -14.06 -10.93 -2.89
CA ASN A 69 -13.42 -9.72 -3.39
C ASN A 69 -12.42 -10.11 -4.48
N THR A 70 -12.89 -10.05 -5.73
CA THR A 70 -12.02 -10.24 -6.88
C THR A 70 -11.41 -8.90 -7.32
N GLU A 71 -10.16 -8.95 -7.75
CA GLU A 71 -9.48 -7.81 -8.40
C GLU A 71 -10.25 -7.36 -9.66
N SER A 72 -11.00 -8.28 -10.27
CA SER A 72 -11.60 -8.14 -11.59
C SER A 72 -13.09 -8.48 -11.59
N ASP A 73 -13.88 -7.57 -12.14
CA ASP A 73 -15.00 -7.92 -13.01
C ASP A 73 -14.49 -7.65 -14.42
N SER A 74 -13.93 -8.67 -15.10
CA SER A 74 -13.23 -8.56 -16.40
C SER A 74 -14.13 -8.10 -17.56
N THR A 75 -15.38 -7.77 -17.26
CA THR A 75 -16.42 -7.23 -18.16
C THR A 75 -16.73 -5.76 -17.89
N THR A 76 -16.11 -5.14 -16.88
CA THR A 76 -16.31 -3.74 -16.53
C THR A 76 -15.68 -2.85 -17.60
N SER A 77 -16.52 -2.08 -18.32
CA SER A 77 -16.00 -1.08 -19.27
C SER A 77 -15.09 -0.06 -18.56
N TYR A 78 -14.14 0.55 -19.28
CA TYR A 78 -13.28 1.60 -18.72
C TYR A 78 -14.07 2.76 -18.08
N ALA A 79 -15.25 3.09 -18.64
CA ALA A 79 -16.16 4.09 -18.08
C ALA A 79 -16.74 3.63 -16.73
N SER A 80 -17.10 2.36 -16.62
CA SER A 80 -17.59 1.75 -15.38
C SER A 80 -16.50 1.64 -14.31
N PHE A 81 -15.23 1.44 -14.71
CA PHE A 81 -14.10 1.51 -13.78
C PHE A 81 -13.93 2.92 -13.19
N ARG A 82 -13.93 3.97 -14.03
CA ARG A 82 -13.80 5.36 -13.55
C ARG A 82 -14.94 5.82 -12.64
N ALA A 83 -16.09 5.14 -12.70
CA ALA A 83 -17.20 5.39 -11.79
C ALA A 83 -17.03 4.71 -10.42
N LYS A 84 -16.12 3.74 -10.29
CA LYS A 84 -15.83 3.09 -9.01
C LYS A 84 -14.92 3.99 -8.17
N PRO A 85 -15.15 4.09 -6.85
CA PRO A 85 -14.22 4.75 -5.95
C PRO A 85 -12.84 4.09 -6.00
N VAL A 86 -11.77 4.89 -5.89
CA VAL A 86 -10.40 4.37 -5.71
C VAL A 86 -10.35 3.59 -4.40
N ARG A 87 -9.91 2.32 -4.43
CA ARG A 87 -9.93 1.43 -3.25
C ARG A 87 -9.01 1.91 -2.14
N PHE A 88 -7.80 2.36 -2.50
CA PHE A 88 -6.76 2.83 -1.57
C PHE A 88 -6.41 4.28 -1.91
N PRO A 89 -7.26 5.25 -1.51
CA PRO A 89 -7.19 6.64 -1.97
C PRO A 89 -5.92 7.38 -1.55
N PHE A 90 -5.33 7.09 -0.39
CA PHE A 90 -4.08 7.70 0.07
C PHE A 90 -2.89 7.20 -0.73
N ILE A 91 -2.74 5.89 -0.92
CA ILE A 91 -1.74 5.27 -1.80
C ILE A 91 -1.89 5.82 -3.22
N GLY A 92 -3.12 5.87 -3.73
CA GLY A 92 -3.43 6.47 -5.03
C GLY A 92 -3.06 7.96 -5.11
N THR A 93 -3.28 8.72 -4.03
CA THR A 93 -2.89 10.14 -3.95
C THR A 93 -1.38 10.32 -3.97
N CYS A 94 -0.64 9.55 -3.16
CA CYS A 94 0.83 9.54 -3.17
C CYS A 94 1.37 9.27 -4.57
N LEU A 95 0.80 8.26 -5.25
CA LEU A 95 1.16 7.90 -6.61
C LEU A 95 0.91 9.04 -7.60
N VAL A 96 -0.30 9.63 -7.59
CA VAL A 96 -0.67 10.73 -8.49
C VAL A 96 0.19 11.96 -8.24
N VAL A 97 0.37 12.37 -6.99
CA VAL A 97 1.17 13.55 -6.63
C VAL A 97 2.63 13.35 -7.04
N GLY A 98 3.25 12.23 -6.69
CA GLY A 98 4.65 11.97 -7.04
C GLY A 98 4.88 11.86 -8.54
N ALA A 99 3.97 11.20 -9.27
CA ALA A 99 4.11 11.06 -10.71
C ALA A 99 3.83 12.37 -11.47
N SER A 100 2.78 13.11 -11.10
CA SER A 100 2.40 14.35 -11.78
C SER A 100 3.38 15.51 -11.54
N THR A 101 4.07 15.51 -10.40
CA THR A 101 5.02 16.57 -10.03
C THR A 101 6.48 16.20 -10.33
N ALA A 102 6.71 15.02 -10.89
CA ALA A 102 8.04 14.60 -11.30
C ALA A 102 8.61 15.57 -12.35
N GLY A 103 9.80 16.12 -12.06
CA GLY A 103 10.50 16.98 -13.01
C GLY A 103 9.85 18.33 -13.28
N LEU A 104 8.99 18.83 -12.37
CA LEU A 104 8.46 20.19 -12.45
C LEU A 104 9.59 21.20 -12.65
N ASP A 105 9.42 22.02 -13.69
CA ASP A 105 10.24 23.18 -13.93
C ASP A 105 9.85 24.28 -12.92
N PRO A 106 10.79 24.81 -12.10
CA PRO A 106 10.51 25.90 -11.18
C PRO A 106 9.90 27.13 -11.86
N ASP A 107 10.25 27.37 -13.13
CA ASP A 107 9.79 28.53 -13.89
C ASP A 107 8.42 28.29 -14.55
N PHE A 108 8.06 27.03 -14.77
CA PHE A 108 6.77 26.61 -15.34
C PHE A 108 6.21 25.37 -14.63
N PRO A 109 5.68 25.53 -13.40
CA PRO A 109 5.24 24.41 -12.58
C PRO A 109 3.90 23.85 -13.09
N ARG A 110 3.94 23.13 -14.22
CA ARG A 110 2.78 22.41 -14.76
C ARG A 110 2.89 20.95 -14.38
N ALA A 111 2.00 20.52 -13.49
CA ALA A 111 1.84 19.11 -13.18
C ALA A 111 1.42 18.34 -14.44
N SER A 112 2.07 17.20 -14.66
CA SER A 112 1.72 16.28 -15.74
C SER A 112 0.38 15.63 -15.47
N THR A 113 -0.41 15.42 -16.52
CA THR A 113 -1.66 14.65 -16.40
C THR A 113 -1.33 13.16 -16.28
N VAL A 114 -1.90 12.54 -15.25
CA VAL A 114 -1.84 11.10 -15.01
C VAL A 114 -3.26 10.55 -14.93
N HIS A 115 -3.41 9.27 -15.24
CA HIS A 115 -4.72 8.61 -15.27
C HIS A 115 -4.64 7.29 -14.54
N PHE A 116 -5.58 7.03 -13.63
CA PHE A 116 -5.74 5.72 -13.01
C PHE A 116 -6.06 4.65 -14.05
N GLU A 117 -5.53 3.47 -13.79
CA GLU A 117 -5.87 2.22 -14.48
C GLU A 117 -6.48 1.23 -13.47
N PRO A 118 -7.24 0.23 -13.94
CA PRO A 118 -7.73 -0.86 -13.10
C PRO A 118 -6.60 -1.60 -12.37
N GLU A 119 -6.79 -1.98 -11.11
CA GLU A 119 -5.77 -2.66 -10.32
C GLU A 119 -5.46 -4.08 -10.83
N ASP A 120 -6.38 -4.69 -11.58
CA ASP A 120 -6.17 -5.96 -12.30
C ASP A 120 -5.40 -5.80 -13.62
N THR A 121 -5.01 -4.57 -13.99
CA THR A 121 -4.23 -4.31 -15.21
C THR A 121 -2.92 -5.11 -15.16
N GLY A 122 -2.77 -6.04 -16.10
CA GLY A 122 -1.52 -6.76 -16.30
C GLY A 122 -0.42 -5.85 -16.88
N PHE A 123 0.84 -6.17 -16.56
CA PHE A 123 1.99 -5.43 -17.09
C PHE A 123 2.01 -5.33 -18.63
N ALA A 124 1.44 -6.30 -19.35
CA ALA A 124 1.39 -6.32 -20.82
C ALA A 124 0.07 -5.78 -21.41
N GLU A 125 -0.90 -5.40 -20.58
CA GLU A 125 -2.26 -5.03 -21.01
C GLU A 125 -2.42 -3.52 -21.26
N GLY A 126 -1.46 -2.72 -20.78
CA GLY A 126 -1.37 -1.28 -21.06
C GLY A 126 -0.68 -0.96 -22.39
N ASP A 127 -1.04 0.20 -22.96
CA ASP A 127 -0.23 0.83 -24.00
C ASP A 127 1.00 1.44 -23.31
N ASN A 128 2.08 0.67 -23.23
CA ASN A 128 3.25 0.98 -22.41
C ASN A 128 4.49 1.08 -23.28
N ASN A 129 4.51 2.07 -24.17
CA ASN A 129 5.55 2.20 -25.19
C ASN A 129 6.89 2.65 -24.60
N THR A 130 6.93 3.11 -23.33
CA THR A 130 8.14 3.64 -22.68
C THR A 130 8.59 2.89 -21.43
N GLY A 131 7.95 1.76 -21.14
CA GLY A 131 8.25 0.87 -20.01
C GLY A 131 7.31 1.00 -18.83
N ILE A 132 7.68 0.31 -17.77
CA ILE A 132 6.95 0.25 -16.51
C ILE A 132 7.88 0.60 -15.35
N THR A 133 7.35 1.31 -14.37
CA THR A 133 7.93 1.45 -13.04
C THR A 133 7.09 0.64 -12.05
N VAL A 134 7.75 -0.17 -11.21
CA VAL A 134 7.11 -0.88 -10.10
C VAL A 134 7.70 -0.37 -8.79
N LEU A 135 6.84 0.00 -7.86
CA LEU A 135 7.18 0.40 -6.49
C LEU A 135 6.56 -0.61 -5.54
N ASP A 136 7.37 -1.21 -4.70
CA ASP A 136 6.91 -2.16 -3.70
C ASP A 136 6.99 -1.55 -2.31
N ILE A 137 5.83 -1.38 -1.70
CA ILE A 137 5.61 -0.74 -0.41
C ILE A 137 5.23 -1.74 0.68
N THR A 138 5.54 -3.03 0.48
CA THR A 138 5.35 -4.08 1.51
C THR A 138 5.98 -3.70 2.84
N ASP A 139 7.20 -3.13 2.77
CA ASP A 139 7.93 -2.61 3.91
C ASP A 139 8.20 -1.12 3.68
N LEU A 140 7.50 -0.27 4.41
CA LEU A 140 7.60 1.19 4.28
C LEU A 140 8.93 1.74 4.82
N ASP A 141 9.73 0.96 5.57
CA ASP A 141 11.10 1.34 5.95
C ASP A 141 12.12 0.99 4.85
N ASN A 142 11.71 0.13 3.91
CA ASN A 142 12.56 -0.42 2.86
C ASN A 142 11.80 -0.50 1.53
N VAL A 143 11.28 0.64 1.07
CA VAL A 143 10.57 0.73 -0.21
C VAL A 143 11.50 0.30 -1.35
N ARG A 144 11.03 -0.66 -2.15
CA ARG A 144 11.78 -1.21 -3.28
C ARG A 144 11.24 -0.66 -4.59
N TYR A 145 12.07 -0.69 -5.63
CA TYR A 145 11.64 -0.27 -6.96
C TYR A 145 12.24 -1.15 -8.05
N CYS A 146 11.64 -1.13 -9.24
CA CYS A 146 12.35 -1.53 -10.45
C CYS A 146 11.71 -0.90 -11.69
N PHE A 147 12.44 -0.90 -12.79
CA PHE A 147 11.86 -0.70 -14.11
C PHE A 147 11.69 -2.05 -14.80
N VAL A 148 10.67 -2.17 -15.66
CA VAL A 148 10.41 -3.42 -16.40
C VAL A 148 10.14 -3.13 -17.87
N ALA A 149 10.65 -4.02 -18.70
CA ALA A 149 10.34 -4.11 -20.12
C ALA A 149 10.11 -5.59 -20.51
N TRP A 150 8.98 -5.89 -21.16
CA TRP A 150 8.64 -7.22 -21.69
C TRP A 150 8.69 -7.27 -23.21
N ARG A 151 8.71 -6.09 -23.83
CA ARG A 151 9.06 -5.90 -25.23
C ARG A 151 10.18 -4.89 -25.31
N ARG A 152 10.91 -4.97 -26.40
CA ARG A 152 11.90 -3.99 -26.80
C ARG A 152 11.21 -2.62 -26.91
N ILE A 153 11.39 -1.76 -25.91
CA ILE A 153 10.85 -0.40 -25.82
C ILE A 153 11.56 0.47 -26.85
N GLY A 154 10.78 1.16 -27.68
CA GLY A 154 11.21 2.21 -28.62
C GLY A 154 12.19 1.86 -29.76
N TRP A 155 12.61 0.60 -29.98
CA TRP A 155 13.65 0.32 -30.99
C TRP A 155 13.23 0.84 -32.38
N ARG A 156 13.89 1.91 -32.84
CA ARG A 156 14.01 2.21 -34.28
C ARG A 156 14.75 1.03 -34.90
N TRP A 157 14.18 0.47 -35.95
CA TRP A 157 14.69 -0.70 -36.66
C TRP A 157 15.89 -0.34 -37.57
N ASP A 158 16.36 0.91 -37.47
CA ASP A 158 17.17 1.62 -38.45
C ASP A 158 18.48 2.20 -37.86
N LEU A 159 18.83 1.91 -36.59
CA LEU A 159 20.03 2.42 -35.89
C LEU A 159 21.03 1.31 -35.50
N ASP A 160 21.29 0.38 -36.41
CA ASP A 160 22.19 -0.77 -36.16
C ASP A 160 23.69 -0.43 -36.09
N SER A 161 24.13 0.77 -36.50
CA SER A 161 25.57 1.09 -36.60
C SER A 161 26.18 1.78 -35.37
N ASP A 162 25.44 2.61 -34.64
CA ASP A 162 26.03 3.51 -33.62
C ASP A 162 25.83 3.01 -32.17
N LEU A 163 24.95 2.03 -31.97
CA LEU A 163 24.61 1.48 -30.65
C LEU A 163 25.55 0.36 -30.17
N ALA A 164 26.44 -0.15 -31.03
CA ALA A 164 27.40 -1.19 -30.69
C ALA A 164 28.35 -0.81 -29.54
N GLN A 165 28.48 0.49 -29.25
CA GLN A 165 29.35 1.02 -28.18
C GLN A 165 28.68 1.02 -26.79
N LEU A 166 27.36 0.86 -26.68
CA LEU A 166 26.62 0.95 -25.40
C LEU A 166 26.48 -0.40 -24.66
N GLY A 167 27.05 -1.47 -25.22
CA GLY A 167 26.91 -2.83 -24.68
C GLY A 167 25.55 -3.48 -24.99
N PRO A 168 25.36 -4.76 -24.63
CA PRO A 168 24.10 -5.44 -24.86
C PRO A 168 22.96 -4.78 -24.07
N PRO A 169 21.74 -4.69 -24.62
CA PRO A 169 20.61 -4.14 -23.89
C PRO A 169 20.29 -5.00 -22.65
N PRO A 170 19.74 -4.41 -21.58
CA PRO A 170 19.32 -5.16 -20.41
C PRO A 170 18.32 -6.27 -20.79
N PRO A 171 18.37 -7.44 -20.12
CA PRO A 171 17.49 -8.56 -20.44
C PRO A 171 16.02 -8.22 -20.19
N LEU A 172 15.14 -8.57 -21.13
CA LEU A 172 13.69 -8.40 -20.93
C LEU A 172 13.18 -9.31 -19.81
N ASN A 173 12.02 -8.96 -19.25
CA ASN A 173 11.37 -9.71 -18.17
C ASN A 173 12.25 -9.92 -16.94
N THR A 174 13.10 -8.93 -16.66
CA THR A 174 13.87 -8.83 -15.42
C THR A 174 13.67 -7.46 -14.79
N PRO A 175 13.76 -7.33 -13.46
CA PRO A 175 13.81 -6.04 -12.80
C PRO A 175 15.07 -5.27 -13.24
N TRP A 176 14.89 -4.08 -13.79
CA TRP A 176 15.98 -3.18 -14.16
C TRP A 176 16.22 -2.15 -13.06
N SER A 177 17.50 -1.89 -12.79
CA SER A 177 17.95 -0.75 -12.01
C SER A 177 17.76 0.57 -12.76
N GLY A 178 17.94 1.69 -12.05
CA GLY A 178 17.87 3.02 -12.66
C GLY A 178 18.95 3.24 -13.73
N ALA A 179 20.13 2.65 -13.54
CA ALA A 179 21.23 2.69 -14.50
C ALA A 179 20.90 1.89 -15.77
N GLU A 180 20.30 0.71 -15.65
CA GLU A 180 19.91 -0.11 -16.79
C GLU A 180 18.80 0.53 -17.61
N TYR A 181 17.77 1.05 -16.94
CA TYR A 181 16.72 1.83 -17.59
C TYR A 181 17.28 3.08 -18.28
N GLY A 182 18.16 3.82 -17.60
CA GLY A 182 18.81 5.01 -18.17
C GLY A 182 19.67 4.71 -19.40
N ARG A 183 20.46 3.63 -19.38
CA ARG A 183 21.25 3.18 -20.54
C ARG A 183 20.36 2.79 -21.71
N HIS A 184 19.23 2.14 -21.45
CA HIS A 184 18.29 1.77 -22.51
C HIS A 184 17.80 3.01 -23.29
N TRP A 185 17.53 4.12 -22.60
CA TRP A 185 17.12 5.38 -23.23
C TRP A 185 18.27 6.21 -23.82
N GLN A 186 19.52 5.89 -23.51
CA GLN A 186 20.67 6.61 -24.07
C GLN A 186 20.77 6.44 -25.60
N GLY A 187 20.35 5.30 -26.13
CA GLY A 187 20.36 5.03 -27.57
C GLY A 187 19.32 5.78 -28.40
N PHE A 188 18.44 6.56 -27.76
CA PHE A 188 17.31 7.24 -28.41
C PHE A 188 17.55 8.71 -28.75
N ARG A 189 18.62 9.31 -28.24
CA ARG A 189 18.96 10.72 -28.46
C ARG A 189 20.20 10.86 -29.35
N ASP A 190 20.26 11.98 -30.07
CA ASP A 190 21.41 12.36 -30.88
C ASP A 190 22.72 12.23 -30.05
N PRO A 191 23.76 11.56 -30.57
CA PRO A 191 25.05 11.36 -29.89
C PRO A 191 25.76 12.64 -29.41
N GLY A 192 25.29 13.82 -29.84
CA GLY A 192 25.85 15.13 -29.49
C GLY A 192 25.15 15.88 -28.36
N VAL A 193 24.01 15.41 -27.85
CA VAL A 193 23.33 16.05 -26.71
C VAL A 193 23.90 15.47 -25.42
N SER A 194 24.94 16.14 -24.90
CA SER A 194 25.43 15.93 -23.53
C SER A 194 24.25 15.93 -22.58
N ILE A 195 23.99 14.80 -21.95
CA ILE A 195 23.11 14.74 -20.80
C ILE A 195 23.99 15.19 -19.64
N ASP A 196 23.66 16.32 -19.04
CA ASP A 196 24.44 17.05 -18.02
C ASP A 196 24.65 16.27 -16.69
N GLY A 197 25.13 15.03 -16.75
CA GLY A 197 25.28 14.10 -15.62
C GLY A 197 23.97 13.80 -14.87
N LYS A 198 22.84 14.39 -15.27
CA LYS A 198 21.56 14.29 -14.53
C LYS A 198 21.11 12.83 -14.43
N ARG A 199 21.15 12.09 -15.54
CA ARG A 199 20.80 10.67 -15.56
C ARG A 199 21.68 9.86 -14.61
N ASP A 200 23.00 10.01 -14.71
CA ASP A 200 23.94 9.27 -13.87
C ASP A 200 23.75 9.60 -12.39
N ARG A 201 23.49 10.88 -12.06
CA ARG A 201 23.15 11.31 -10.70
C ARG A 201 21.86 10.67 -10.20
N LEU A 202 20.80 10.64 -11.01
CA LEU A 202 19.53 10.00 -10.64
C LEU A 202 19.69 8.48 -10.49
N ALA A 203 20.39 7.83 -11.41
CA ALA A 203 20.69 6.41 -11.35
C ALA A 203 21.54 6.04 -10.12
N THR A 204 22.53 6.89 -9.78
CA THR A 204 23.35 6.71 -8.58
C THR A 204 22.51 6.79 -7.31
N LYS A 205 21.62 7.79 -7.21
CA LYS A 205 20.70 7.90 -6.07
C LYS A 205 19.73 6.71 -5.99
N LEU A 206 19.22 6.26 -7.13
CA LEU A 206 18.33 5.10 -7.18
C LEU A 206 19.03 3.82 -6.73
N ALA A 207 20.33 3.68 -6.98
CA ALA A 207 21.11 2.52 -6.53
C ALA A 207 21.24 2.39 -5.00
N GLU A 208 20.88 3.44 -4.24
CA GLU A 208 20.79 3.38 -2.77
C GLU A 208 19.56 2.59 -2.29
N PHE A 209 18.58 2.33 -3.16
CA PHE A 209 17.35 1.62 -2.83
C PHE A 209 17.35 0.19 -3.38
N PRO A 210 16.71 -0.77 -2.68
CA PRO A 210 16.69 -2.15 -3.13
C PRO A 210 15.80 -2.34 -4.36
N LEU A 211 16.17 -3.29 -5.21
CA LEU A 211 15.34 -3.68 -6.34
C LEU A 211 14.22 -4.62 -5.92
N VAL A 212 13.06 -4.50 -6.57
CA VAL A 212 11.99 -5.50 -6.50
C VAL A 212 12.54 -6.83 -7.05
N ASN A 213 12.36 -7.91 -6.29
CA ASN A 213 12.82 -9.24 -6.70
C ASN A 213 11.98 -9.76 -7.87
N VAL A 214 12.62 -10.45 -8.83
CA VAL A 214 11.93 -11.11 -9.94
C VAL A 214 10.87 -12.12 -9.47
N THR A 215 11.05 -12.74 -8.29
CA THR A 215 10.02 -13.62 -7.71
C THR A 215 8.77 -12.87 -7.28
N ALA A 216 8.90 -11.61 -6.84
CA ALA A 216 7.75 -10.76 -6.52
C ALA A 216 6.98 -10.39 -7.79
N LEU A 217 7.68 -10.10 -8.89
CA LEU A 217 7.05 -9.87 -10.20
C LEU A 217 6.35 -11.14 -10.73
N ALA A 218 6.95 -12.32 -10.53
CA ALA A 218 6.36 -13.59 -10.91
C ALA A 218 5.12 -13.96 -10.07
N ASP A 219 5.09 -13.60 -8.80
CA ASP A 219 3.90 -13.79 -7.96
C ASP A 219 2.79 -12.78 -8.30
N LEU A 220 3.15 -11.52 -8.58
CA LEU A 220 2.23 -10.47 -8.99
C LEU A 220 1.60 -10.75 -10.36
N TRP A 221 2.41 -11.19 -11.33
CA TRP A 221 1.96 -11.51 -12.68
C TRP A 221 2.45 -12.91 -13.12
N PRO A 222 1.76 -13.98 -12.69
CA PRO A 222 2.19 -15.37 -12.94
C PRO A 222 2.26 -15.76 -14.41
N TRP A 223 1.55 -15.06 -15.28
CA TRP A 223 1.56 -15.27 -16.73
C TRP A 223 2.74 -14.58 -17.43
N GLY A 224 3.54 -13.78 -16.72
CA GLY A 224 4.71 -13.14 -17.28
C GLY A 224 5.87 -14.11 -17.52
N MET A 225 6.66 -13.86 -18.56
CA MET A 225 7.84 -14.66 -18.91
C MET A 225 9.08 -14.27 -18.07
N TRP A 226 8.92 -14.23 -16.74
CA TRP A 226 9.96 -13.77 -15.83
C TRP A 226 11.16 -14.72 -15.80
N VAL A 227 12.36 -14.17 -15.90
CA VAL A 227 13.60 -14.96 -15.80
C VAL A 227 13.97 -15.12 -14.33
N VAL A 228 13.36 -16.10 -13.67
CA VAL A 228 13.66 -16.43 -12.27
C VAL A 228 14.88 -17.36 -12.23
N ASP A 229 15.96 -16.91 -11.62
CA ASP A 229 17.08 -17.80 -11.28
C ASP A 229 16.66 -18.72 -10.11
N PRO A 230 16.61 -20.06 -10.29
CA PRO A 230 16.23 -20.98 -9.22
C PRO A 230 17.19 -20.96 -8.02
N SER A 231 18.40 -20.44 -8.21
CA SER A 231 19.46 -20.37 -7.19
C SER A 231 19.53 -19.03 -6.46
N ALA A 232 18.85 -18.00 -6.96
CA ALA A 232 18.75 -16.73 -6.27
C ALA A 232 17.99 -16.91 -4.94
N PRO A 233 18.40 -16.21 -3.87
CA PRO A 233 17.65 -16.23 -2.63
C PRO A 233 16.23 -15.72 -2.92
N THR A 234 15.27 -16.66 -2.95
CA THR A 234 13.85 -16.35 -2.74
C THR A 234 13.77 -15.46 -1.51
N ASP A 235 12.90 -14.44 -1.54
CA ASP A 235 12.63 -13.51 -0.44
C ASP A 235 12.01 -14.25 0.77
N LYS A 236 12.81 -15.16 1.34
CA LYS A 236 12.59 -15.96 2.53
C LYS A 236 13.02 -15.21 3.77
N THR A 237 13.64 -14.04 3.61
CA THR A 237 14.13 -13.17 4.69
C THR A 237 13.01 -12.44 5.42
N GLN A 238 11.84 -12.25 4.80
CA GLN A 238 10.60 -11.95 5.54
C GLN A 238 9.80 -13.20 5.91
N ASP A 239 10.08 -14.33 5.26
CA ASP A 239 9.45 -15.60 5.60
C ASP A 239 9.91 -16.05 7.00
N ASP A 240 11.12 -15.79 7.50
CA ASP A 240 11.45 -16.17 8.90
C ASP A 240 10.78 -15.30 10.00
N THR A 241 10.28 -14.09 9.67
CA THR A 241 9.40 -13.31 10.57
C THR A 241 7.91 -13.58 10.32
N LEU A 242 7.52 -14.10 9.16
CA LEU A 242 6.14 -14.49 8.81
C LEU A 242 5.87 -16.02 8.89
N LYS A 243 6.89 -16.85 9.12
CA LYS A 243 6.84 -18.34 9.18
C LYS A 243 6.22 -18.90 10.45
N HIS A 244 5.72 -18.06 11.35
CA HIS A 244 4.82 -18.53 12.39
C HIS A 244 3.35 -18.66 11.93
N THR A 245 3.05 -18.49 10.64
CA THR A 245 1.68 -18.69 10.09
C THR A 245 1.41 -20.08 9.49
N GLY A 246 2.14 -21.11 9.95
CA GLY A 246 1.85 -22.53 9.67
C GLY A 246 0.99 -23.23 10.73
N GLY A 247 0.70 -22.53 11.83
CA GLY A 247 -0.22 -22.92 12.89
C GLY A 247 -0.18 -21.79 13.89
N ALA A 248 -1.32 -21.14 14.14
CA ALA A 248 -1.44 -20.09 15.15
C ALA A 248 -0.70 -20.54 16.40
N SER A 249 0.19 -19.72 16.95
CA SER A 249 0.97 -20.12 18.13
C SER A 249 0.00 -20.54 19.23
N LEU A 250 0.42 -21.39 20.17
CA LEU A 250 -0.46 -21.78 21.29
C LEU A 250 -1.03 -20.54 22.00
N ARG A 251 -0.23 -19.46 22.06
CA ARG A 251 -0.64 -18.15 22.56
C ARG A 251 -1.77 -17.54 21.73
N ASP A 252 -1.65 -17.52 20.41
CA ASP A 252 -2.67 -16.96 19.52
C ASP A 252 -3.96 -17.79 19.55
N GLN A 253 -3.86 -19.12 19.61
CA GLN A 253 -5.02 -20.00 19.76
C GLN A 253 -5.72 -19.82 21.10
N ALA A 254 -4.95 -19.68 22.18
CA ALA A 254 -5.49 -19.42 23.51
C ALA A 254 -6.18 -18.06 23.57
N LEU A 255 -5.57 -17.03 22.97
CA LEU A 255 -6.15 -15.69 22.87
C LEU A 255 -7.42 -15.68 22.02
N ALA A 256 -7.41 -16.33 20.86
CA ALA A 256 -8.60 -16.46 20.02
C ALA A 256 -9.76 -17.10 20.77
N LYS A 257 -9.51 -18.20 21.49
CA LYS A 257 -10.53 -18.85 22.32
C LYS A 257 -11.02 -17.97 23.46
N LEU A 258 -10.12 -17.23 24.11
CA LEU A 258 -10.45 -16.31 25.19
C LEU A 258 -11.36 -15.19 24.69
N VAL A 259 -11.00 -14.56 23.57
CA VAL A 259 -11.80 -13.50 22.92
C VAL A 259 -13.17 -14.05 22.51
N GLN A 260 -13.23 -15.21 21.87
CA GLN A 260 -14.48 -15.81 21.42
C GLN A 260 -15.40 -16.17 22.61
N SER A 261 -14.84 -16.63 23.73
CA SER A 261 -15.58 -16.88 24.97
C SER A 261 -16.17 -15.58 25.54
N MET A 262 -15.42 -14.48 25.52
CA MET A 262 -15.92 -13.18 26.00
C MET A 262 -17.00 -12.63 25.09
N LEU A 263 -16.83 -12.72 23.76
CA LEU A 263 -17.82 -12.27 22.79
C LEU A 263 -19.16 -12.99 22.93
N SER A 264 -19.12 -14.27 23.28
CA SER A 264 -20.30 -15.13 23.48
C SER A 264 -20.97 -14.96 24.85
N THR A 265 -20.37 -14.22 25.78
CA THR A 265 -20.90 -14.06 27.14
C THR A 265 -21.85 -12.86 27.21
N PRO A 266 -23.08 -12.99 27.74
CA PRO A 266 -24.06 -11.89 27.80
C PRO A 266 -23.66 -10.72 28.71
N GLN A 267 -22.66 -10.91 29.56
CA GLN A 267 -22.12 -9.90 30.47
C GLN A 267 -20.67 -9.58 30.13
N GLU A 268 -20.32 -8.31 30.29
CA GLU A 268 -18.95 -7.82 30.18
C GLU A 268 -18.12 -8.39 31.34
N ASN A 269 -17.44 -9.52 31.12
CA ASN A 269 -16.55 -10.14 32.11
C ASN A 269 -15.08 -9.88 31.78
N MET A 270 -14.61 -8.67 32.10
CA MET A 270 -13.25 -8.22 31.82
C MET A 270 -12.19 -8.80 32.76
N GLY A 271 -12.58 -9.39 33.90
CA GLY A 271 -11.64 -9.95 34.87
C GLY A 271 -10.79 -11.10 34.32
N LEU A 272 -11.20 -11.70 33.20
CA LEU A 272 -10.42 -12.70 32.48
C LEU A 272 -9.18 -12.12 31.77
N LEU A 273 -9.10 -10.80 31.61
CA LEU A 273 -7.99 -10.10 30.96
C LEU A 273 -6.96 -9.53 31.94
N ASP A 274 -7.24 -9.49 33.25
CA ASP A 274 -6.38 -8.87 34.26
C ASP A 274 -4.96 -9.47 34.31
N GLU A 275 -4.86 -10.80 34.27
CA GLU A 275 -3.56 -11.48 34.22
C GLU A 275 -2.94 -11.43 32.81
N PRO A 276 -3.67 -11.75 31.72
CA PRO A 276 -3.11 -11.70 30.37
C PRO A 276 -2.54 -10.34 29.96
N MET A 277 -3.15 -9.24 30.41
CA MET A 277 -2.70 -7.87 30.11
C MET A 277 -1.31 -7.54 30.64
N ARG A 278 -0.79 -8.31 31.60
CA ARG A 278 0.57 -8.13 32.15
C ARG A 278 1.67 -8.71 31.25
N PHE A 279 1.31 -9.50 30.24
CA PHE A 279 2.31 -10.08 29.34
C PHE A 279 2.73 -9.10 28.24
N PRO A 280 4.05 -8.94 28.00
CA PRO A 280 4.55 -8.11 26.90
C PRO A 280 3.96 -8.54 25.54
N GLY A 281 3.51 -7.55 24.76
CA GLY A 281 2.91 -7.75 23.45
C GLY A 281 1.49 -8.31 23.45
N PHE A 282 0.85 -8.52 24.61
CA PHE A 282 -0.52 -9.03 24.69
C PHE A 282 -1.52 -8.09 24.00
N GLN A 283 -1.41 -6.78 24.24
CA GLN A 283 -2.30 -5.79 23.62
C GLN A 283 -2.20 -5.81 22.10
N GLY A 284 -0.99 -5.90 21.54
CA GLY A 284 -0.78 -6.04 20.09
C GLY A 284 -1.45 -7.30 19.53
N ALA A 285 -1.28 -8.43 20.21
CA ALA A 285 -1.96 -9.67 19.82
C ALA A 285 -3.49 -9.57 19.94
N LEU A 286 -4.00 -8.91 20.98
CA LEU A 286 -5.43 -8.69 21.18
C LEU A 286 -6.00 -7.80 20.07
N ARG A 287 -5.32 -6.71 19.69
CA ARG A 287 -5.72 -5.86 18.54
C ARG A 287 -5.85 -6.68 17.26
N ASN A 288 -4.84 -7.49 16.93
CA ASN A 288 -4.87 -8.36 15.76
C ASN A 288 -6.03 -9.37 15.80
N GLN A 289 -6.27 -9.94 16.98
CA GLN A 289 -7.40 -10.86 17.17
C GLN A 289 -8.75 -10.14 16.99
N LEU A 290 -8.91 -8.94 17.55
CA LEU A 290 -10.14 -8.16 17.41
C LEU A 290 -10.42 -7.78 15.95
N PHE A 291 -9.39 -7.49 15.15
CA PHE A 291 -9.56 -7.29 13.70
C PHE A 291 -10.07 -8.55 12.98
N THR A 292 -9.73 -9.74 13.49
CA THR A 292 -10.17 -11.01 12.89
C THR A 292 -11.63 -11.33 13.20
N VAL A 293 -12.18 -10.83 14.32
CA VAL A 293 -13.55 -11.13 14.80
C VAL A 293 -14.44 -9.89 14.83
N LYS A 294 -14.15 -8.89 13.98
CA LYS A 294 -14.80 -7.56 14.02
C LYS A 294 -16.33 -7.63 13.95
N ASP A 295 -16.90 -8.52 13.14
CA ASP A 295 -18.35 -8.61 12.96
C ASP A 295 -19.05 -9.16 14.21
N GLU A 296 -18.41 -10.14 14.88
CA GLU A 296 -18.86 -10.66 16.18
C GLU A 296 -18.69 -9.61 17.28
N LEU A 297 -17.61 -8.83 17.21
CA LEU A 297 -17.35 -7.71 18.12
C LEU A 297 -18.48 -6.68 18.04
N PHE A 298 -18.93 -6.29 16.86
CA PHE A 298 -19.99 -5.28 16.71
C PHE A 298 -21.32 -5.68 17.36
N GLN A 299 -21.56 -6.98 17.56
CA GLN A 299 -22.79 -7.52 18.14
C GLN A 299 -22.66 -7.83 19.63
N SER A 300 -21.45 -7.74 20.20
CA SER A 300 -21.20 -8.19 21.57
C SER A 300 -21.27 -7.06 22.60
N ALA A 301 -21.90 -7.35 23.74
CA ALA A 301 -21.87 -6.46 24.90
C ALA A 301 -20.45 -6.29 25.49
N ALA A 302 -19.52 -7.20 25.18
CA ALA A 302 -18.13 -7.12 25.63
C ALA A 302 -17.28 -6.13 24.81
N ALA A 303 -17.78 -5.62 23.69
CA ALA A 303 -17.00 -4.81 22.76
C ALA A 303 -16.36 -3.57 23.38
N PRO A 304 -17.05 -2.75 24.20
CA PRO A 304 -16.43 -1.59 24.83
C PRO A 304 -15.22 -1.98 25.70
N GLY A 305 -15.36 -3.02 26.53
CA GLY A 305 -14.29 -3.54 27.36
C GLY A 305 -13.10 -4.04 26.55
N LEU A 306 -13.36 -4.82 25.49
CA LEU A 306 -12.31 -5.37 24.65
C LEU A 306 -11.51 -4.28 23.93
N LEU A 307 -12.18 -3.23 23.44
CA LEU A 307 -11.50 -2.06 22.87
C LEU A 307 -10.65 -1.33 23.92
N ARG A 308 -11.18 -1.14 25.13
CA ARG A 308 -10.42 -0.53 26.24
C ARG A 308 -9.17 -1.33 26.58
N ALA A 309 -9.29 -2.65 26.72
CA ALA A 309 -8.15 -3.52 27.01
C ALA A 309 -7.10 -3.49 25.89
N ALA A 310 -7.54 -3.56 24.63
CA ALA A 310 -6.65 -3.62 23.48
C ALA A 310 -5.85 -2.32 23.23
N TRP A 311 -6.36 -1.17 23.68
CA TRP A 311 -5.70 0.13 23.54
C TRP A 311 -5.37 0.83 24.88
N ALA A 312 -5.40 0.10 26.00
CA ALA A 312 -5.11 0.70 27.30
C ALA A 312 -3.70 1.35 27.33
N GLY A 313 -3.63 2.62 27.73
CA GLY A 313 -2.38 3.39 27.80
C GLY A 313 -1.80 3.83 26.44
N GLU A 314 -2.49 3.57 25.33
CA GLU A 314 -2.07 4.04 24.01
C GLU A 314 -2.45 5.51 23.81
N THR A 315 -1.57 6.30 23.18
CA THR A 315 -1.87 7.70 22.84
C THR A 315 -2.69 7.86 21.56
N LEU A 316 -2.77 6.80 20.75
CA LEU A 316 -3.46 6.76 19.46
C LEU A 316 -4.42 5.57 19.42
N LEU A 317 -5.70 5.85 19.22
CA LEU A 317 -6.74 4.86 19.01
C LEU A 317 -7.00 4.71 17.52
N ASP A 318 -6.48 3.64 16.92
CA ASP A 318 -6.75 3.35 15.52
C ASP A 318 -7.83 2.31 15.37
N TRP A 319 -9.03 2.82 15.11
CA TRP A 319 -10.24 2.03 14.91
C TRP A 319 -10.72 2.11 13.46
N SER A 320 -9.82 2.45 12.53
CA SER A 320 -10.14 2.56 11.10
C SER A 320 -10.65 1.27 10.47
N ARG A 321 -10.30 0.11 11.05
CA ARG A 321 -10.77 -1.21 10.60
C ARG A 321 -12.11 -1.65 11.20
N PHE A 322 -12.67 -0.87 12.14
CA PHE A 322 -13.95 -1.16 12.78
C PHE A 322 -15.07 -0.31 12.16
N ASP A 323 -15.29 -0.48 10.86
CA ASP A 323 -16.27 0.27 10.08
C ASP A 323 -17.72 0.06 10.55
N GLY A 324 -18.03 -1.10 11.14
CA GLY A 324 -19.33 -1.42 11.73
C GLY A 324 -19.53 -1.03 13.19
N LEU A 325 -18.58 -0.33 13.84
CA LEU A 325 -18.73 0.01 15.26
C LEU A 325 -19.84 1.05 15.46
N SER A 326 -20.81 0.76 16.34
CA SER A 326 -21.89 1.71 16.63
C SER A 326 -21.40 2.90 17.45
N PRO A 327 -22.00 4.09 17.29
CA PRO A 327 -21.71 5.26 18.12
C PRO A 327 -21.82 4.99 19.62
N GLU A 328 -22.79 4.15 20.03
CA GLU A 328 -23.01 3.78 21.42
C GLU A 328 -21.85 2.96 21.99
N THR A 329 -21.36 1.98 21.22
CA THR A 329 -20.20 1.15 21.60
C THR A 329 -18.93 1.98 21.68
N MET A 330 -18.71 2.89 20.71
CA MET A 330 -17.58 3.82 20.76
C MET A 330 -17.65 4.68 22.03
N MET A 331 -18.80 5.29 22.30
CA MET A 331 -18.99 6.15 23.47
C MET A 331 -18.72 5.38 24.78
N ALA A 332 -19.27 4.18 24.90
CA ALA A 332 -19.04 3.33 26.07
C ALA A 332 -17.55 2.97 26.26
N ALA A 333 -16.83 2.73 25.16
CA ALA A 333 -15.40 2.44 25.20
C ALA A 333 -14.58 3.68 25.60
N LEU A 334 -14.83 4.82 24.93
CA LEU A 334 -14.08 6.08 25.11
C LEU A 334 -14.26 6.71 26.50
N GLN A 335 -15.36 6.41 27.19
CA GLN A 335 -15.59 6.84 28.57
C GLN A 335 -14.78 6.05 29.61
N GLY A 336 -14.10 4.97 29.21
CA GLY A 336 -13.30 4.16 30.12
C GLY A 336 -11.98 4.82 30.51
N PRO A 337 -11.55 4.70 31.78
CA PRO A 337 -10.32 5.32 32.26
C PRO A 337 -9.05 4.77 31.59
N GLU A 338 -9.09 3.57 31.04
CA GLU A 338 -7.97 2.90 30.37
C GLU A 338 -7.50 3.66 29.12
N LEU A 339 -8.37 4.47 28.51
CA LEU A 339 -8.10 5.22 27.30
C LEU A 339 -7.83 6.71 27.57
N ASN A 340 -7.66 7.13 28.83
CA ASN A 340 -7.44 8.54 29.19
C ASN A 340 -6.14 9.13 28.62
N ASP A 341 -5.13 8.30 28.33
CA ASP A 341 -3.88 8.73 27.73
C ASP A 341 -4.01 9.01 26.22
N ALA A 342 -5.12 8.59 25.61
CA ALA A 342 -5.37 8.76 24.20
C ALA A 342 -5.58 10.23 23.82
N ARG A 343 -4.98 10.62 22.69
CA ARG A 343 -4.99 11.99 22.15
C ARG A 343 -5.52 12.05 20.73
N GLU A 344 -5.39 10.95 20.01
CA GLU A 344 -5.78 10.84 18.61
C GLU A 344 -6.71 9.64 18.45
N LEU A 345 -7.76 9.82 17.65
CA LEU A 345 -8.72 8.79 17.30
C LEU A 345 -8.88 8.77 15.79
N ILE A 346 -8.59 7.62 15.19
CA ILE A 346 -8.73 7.37 13.76
C ILE A 346 -9.93 6.45 13.56
N LEU A 347 -10.84 6.87 12.68
CA LEU A 347 -12.08 6.16 12.38
C LEU A 347 -12.30 6.12 10.86
N CYS A 348 -12.90 5.03 10.40
CA CYS A 348 -13.47 4.92 9.06
C CYS A 348 -14.94 4.47 9.21
N PRO A 349 -15.85 5.38 9.58
CA PRO A 349 -17.22 5.02 9.91
C PRO A 349 -17.98 4.56 8.67
N ASN A 350 -18.81 3.51 8.84
CA ASN A 350 -19.80 3.17 7.83
C ASN A 350 -20.99 4.16 7.89
N TRP A 351 -21.00 5.09 6.94
CA TRP A 351 -22.04 6.13 6.82
C TRP A 351 -23.42 5.59 6.46
N SER A 352 -23.56 4.34 6.02
CA SER A 352 -24.87 3.72 5.79
C SER A 352 -25.63 3.48 7.11
N ASN A 353 -24.90 3.30 8.21
CA ASN A 353 -25.45 2.96 9.53
C ASN A 353 -25.19 4.04 10.59
N THR A 354 -24.42 5.09 10.26
CA THR A 354 -23.97 6.10 11.22
C THR A 354 -24.27 7.51 10.73
N THR A 355 -24.91 8.32 11.58
CA THR A 355 -25.13 9.74 11.28
C THR A 355 -23.95 10.60 11.76
N PRO A 356 -23.61 11.71 11.08
CA PRO A 356 -22.57 12.64 11.54
C PRO A 356 -22.81 13.15 12.97
N LEU A 357 -24.07 13.35 13.37
CA LEU A 357 -24.42 13.82 14.70
C LEU A 357 -24.14 12.76 15.77
N ALA A 358 -24.56 11.51 15.55
CA ALA A 358 -24.32 10.41 16.48
C ALA A 358 -22.80 10.14 16.64
N LEU A 359 -22.07 10.16 15.53
CA LEU A 359 -20.61 10.05 15.53
C LEU A 359 -19.96 11.20 16.33
N ALA A 360 -20.38 12.44 16.10
CA ALA A 360 -19.87 13.60 16.83
C ALA A 360 -20.15 13.47 18.34
N GLN A 361 -21.33 13.01 18.73
CA GLN A 361 -21.66 12.78 20.14
C GLN A 361 -20.76 11.73 20.79
N ALA A 362 -20.53 10.60 20.10
CA ALA A 362 -19.62 9.57 20.58
C ALA A 362 -18.19 10.09 20.73
N ILE A 363 -17.69 10.86 19.76
CA ILE A 363 -16.37 11.48 19.82
C ILE A 363 -16.29 12.52 20.95
N CYS A 364 -17.34 13.29 21.20
CA CYS A 364 -17.38 14.26 22.29
C CYS A 364 -17.30 13.63 23.68
N SER A 365 -17.52 12.31 23.80
CA SER A 365 -17.29 11.57 25.05
C SER A 365 -15.81 11.27 25.30
N PHE A 366 -14.93 11.52 24.32
CA PHE A 366 -13.49 11.33 24.42
C PHE A 366 -12.86 12.32 25.40
N PRO A 367 -12.22 11.83 26.49
CA PRO A 367 -11.70 12.67 27.55
C PRO A 367 -10.32 13.25 27.18
N SER A 368 -10.23 14.13 26.18
CA SER A 368 -9.00 14.92 26.02
C SER A 368 -9.22 16.31 25.43
N PRO A 369 -8.51 17.34 25.92
CA PRO A 369 -8.73 18.73 25.53
C PRO A 369 -8.05 19.03 24.18
N SER A 370 -8.86 19.40 23.19
CA SER A 370 -8.50 20.31 22.09
C SER A 370 -7.25 19.98 21.24
N ARG A 371 -7.35 19.13 20.19
CA ARG A 371 -6.67 19.22 18.85
C ARG A 371 -7.00 18.02 17.92
N PRO A 372 -6.58 18.01 16.62
CA PRO A 372 -7.46 17.69 15.49
C PRO A 372 -7.85 16.21 15.37
N LEU A 373 -9.09 16.00 14.95
CA LEU A 373 -9.59 14.72 14.44
C LEU A 373 -9.16 14.54 12.98
N HIS A 374 -8.67 13.35 12.63
CA HIS A 374 -8.50 12.93 11.25
C HIS A 374 -9.65 12.00 10.86
N LEU A 375 -10.68 12.57 10.23
CA LEU A 375 -11.79 11.81 9.63
C LEU A 375 -11.39 11.39 8.21
N GLY A 376 -11.03 10.12 8.03
CA GLY A 376 -10.95 9.49 6.72
C GLY A 376 -12.36 9.16 6.25
N GLY A 377 -12.81 9.75 5.15
CA GLY A 377 -14.14 9.49 4.60
C GLY A 377 -14.10 9.23 3.11
N SER A 378 -14.52 8.04 2.69
CA SER A 378 -14.98 7.80 1.33
C SER A 378 -16.36 8.44 1.16
N ARG A 379 -16.45 9.53 0.38
CA ARG A 379 -17.75 10.05 -0.06
C ARG A 379 -18.34 9.06 -1.07
N GLN A 380 -19.51 8.49 -0.78
CA GLN A 380 -20.38 7.96 -1.82
C GLN A 380 -21.23 9.10 -2.38
N SER A 381 -21.20 9.22 -3.70
CA SER A 381 -22.20 9.94 -4.51
C SER A 381 -23.31 8.98 -4.91
#